data_AF-A0A7J4FUK2-F1
#
_entry.id   AF-A0A7J4FUK2-F1
#
_cell.length_a   1.000
_cell.length_b   1.000
_cell.length_c   1.000
_cell.angle_alpha   90.00
_cell.angle_beta   90.00
_cell.angle_gamma   90.00
#
_symmetry.space_group_name_H-M   'P 1'
#
loop_
_entity.id
_entity.type
_entity.pdbx_description
1 polymer ?
#
loop_
_entity_poly.entity_id
_entity_poly.type
_entity_poly.pdbx_seq_one_letter_code
_entity_poly.pdbx_strand_id
1 'polypeptide(L)'
;MNQSSELDHLTEKVYRYRKLLKAALSDHDIVPDSSSHLYAVAKDYLVMAESYYNDGVYFLESNGDYVNALVAFSYGHAFIDAGVRLGVFHLR
;
A
#
# COMPACT_ATOMS: atom_id res chain seq x y z
N MET A 1 -3.58 -28.77 -12.63
CA MET A 1 -2.87 -27.71 -11.88
C MET A 1 -3.25 -27.88 -10.42
N ASN A 2 -2.28 -27.88 -9.49
CA ASN A 2 -2.50 -28.27 -8.10
C ASN A 2 -3.02 -27.06 -7.30
N GLN A 3 -4.26 -27.12 -6.79
CA GLN A 3 -4.88 -26.03 -6.02
C GLN A 3 -4.05 -25.60 -4.80
N SER A 4 -3.28 -26.51 -4.19
CA SER A 4 -2.42 -26.18 -3.05
C SER A 4 -1.30 -25.20 -3.43
N SER A 5 -0.68 -25.36 -4.60
CA SER A 5 0.42 -24.46 -5.01
C SER A 5 -0.04 -23.05 -5.36
N GLU A 6 -1.28 -22.89 -5.84
CA GLU A 6 -1.85 -21.58 -6.15
C GLU A 6 -2.20 -20.80 -4.88
N LEU A 7 -2.74 -21.50 -3.88
CA LEU A 7 -3.03 -20.92 -2.58
C LEU A 7 -1.74 -20.48 -1.86
N ASP A 8 -0.72 -21.33 -1.84
CA ASP A 8 0.58 -21.01 -1.23
C ASP A 8 1.22 -19.77 -1.87
N HIS A 9 1.15 -19.67 -3.20
CA HIS A 9 1.66 -18.51 -3.93
C HIS A 9 0.84 -17.23 -3.71
N LEU A 10 -0.49 -17.33 -3.58
CA LEU A 10 -1.33 -16.19 -3.21
C LEU A 10 -1.00 -15.70 -1.80
N THR A 11 -0.88 -16.61 -0.84
CA THR A 11 -0.53 -16.30 0.54
C THR A 11 0.82 -15.61 0.64
N GLU A 12 1.85 -16.11 -0.06
CA GLU A 12 3.16 -15.46 -0.13
C GLU A 12 3.05 -14.01 -0.62
N LYS A 13 2.35 -13.80 -1.74
CA LYS A 13 2.18 -12.46 -2.32
C LYS A 13 1.49 -11.50 -1.36
N VAL A 14 0.44 -11.95 -0.68
CA VAL A 14 -0.31 -11.11 0.26
C VAL A 14 0.59 -10.61 1.38
N TYR A 15 1.34 -11.51 2.03
CA TYR A 15 2.22 -11.10 3.12
C TYR A 15 3.41 -10.27 2.63
N ARG A 16 3.95 -10.57 1.45
CA ARG A 16 4.99 -9.75 0.84
C ARG A 16 4.51 -8.33 0.57
N TYR A 17 3.34 -8.17 -0.04
CA TYR A 17 2.79 -6.84 -0.38
C TYR A 17 2.36 -6.07 0.86
N ARG A 18 1.79 -6.73 1.88
CA ARG A 18 1.54 -6.11 3.20
C ARG A 18 2.83 -5.52 3.77
N LYS A 19 3.92 -6.28 3.75
CA LYS A 19 5.22 -5.83 4.27
C LYS A 19 5.79 -4.67 3.46
N LEU A 20 5.75 -4.74 2.13
CA LEU A 20 6.24 -3.67 1.26
C LEU A 20 5.48 -2.36 1.48
N LEU A 21 4.14 -2.42 1.49
CA LEU A 21 3.32 -1.23 1.75
C LEU A 21 3.57 -0.67 3.15
N LYS A 22 3.64 -1.53 4.17
CA LYS A 22 3.94 -1.08 5.54
C LYS A 22 5.28 -0.35 5.62
N ALA A 23 6.31 -0.88 4.96
CA ALA A 23 7.63 -0.26 4.92
C ALA A 23 7.58 1.12 4.23
N ALA A 24 6.93 1.19 3.06
CA ALA A 24 6.78 2.44 2.32
C ALA A 24 5.99 3.51 3.10
N LEU A 25 4.97 3.11 3.85
CA LEU A 25 4.23 4.00 4.74
C LEU A 25 5.06 4.49 5.92
N SER A 26 5.97 3.65 6.46
CA SER A 26 6.83 4.05 7.57
C SER A 26 8.04 4.89 7.17
N ASP A 27 8.41 4.88 5.89
CA ASP A 27 9.68 5.45 5.43
C ASP A 27 9.50 6.36 4.21
N HIS A 28 8.80 7.46 4.43
CA HIS A 28 8.57 8.49 3.42
C HIS A 28 8.78 9.89 4.01
N ASP A 29 9.23 10.79 3.14
CA ASP A 29 9.20 12.23 3.36
C ASP A 29 8.25 12.91 2.38
N ILE A 30 7.45 13.85 2.87
CA ILE A 30 6.70 14.76 2.01
C ILE A 30 7.67 15.85 1.55
N VAL A 31 7.85 15.95 0.24
CA VAL A 31 8.83 16.85 -0.39
C VAL A 31 8.32 18.29 -0.55
N PRO A 32 7.06 18.54 -0.99
CA PRO A 32 6.57 19.89 -1.22
C PRO A 32 6.48 20.71 0.07
N ASP A 33 6.64 22.03 -0.05
CA ASP A 33 6.42 22.94 1.07
C ASP A 33 4.97 22.87 1.58
N SER A 34 4.80 22.95 2.89
CA SER A 34 3.49 22.85 3.57
C SER A 34 2.44 23.87 3.10
N SER A 35 2.84 25.03 2.55
CA SER A 35 1.91 26.01 2.00
C SER A 35 1.51 25.73 0.55
N SER A 36 2.10 24.72 -0.09
CA SER A 36 1.84 24.40 -1.49
C SER A 36 0.61 23.50 -1.65
N HIS A 37 -0.07 23.61 -2.80
CA HIS A 37 -1.17 22.70 -3.13
C HIS A 37 -0.69 21.24 -3.26
N LEU A 38 0.57 21.03 -3.65
CA LEU A 38 1.14 19.68 -3.78
C LEU A 38 1.35 19.00 -2.42
N TYR A 39 1.51 19.77 -1.33
CA TYR A 39 1.55 19.19 0.01
C TYR A 39 0.19 18.58 0.39
N ALA A 40 -0.92 19.25 0.05
CA ALA A 40 -2.26 18.69 0.25
C ALA A 40 -2.45 17.41 -0.56
N VAL A 41 -2.02 17.40 -1.83
CA VAL A 41 -2.05 16.20 -2.69
C VAL A 41 -1.22 15.06 -2.07
N ALA A 42 -0.03 15.35 -1.55
CA ALA A 42 0.81 14.38 -0.87
C ALA A 42 0.10 13.78 0.36
N LYS A 43 -0.56 14.61 1.17
CA LYS A 43 -1.36 14.17 2.31
C LYS A 43 -2.52 13.27 1.88
N ASP A 44 -3.24 13.62 0.83
CA ASP A 44 -4.34 12.79 0.31
C ASP A 44 -3.83 11.42 -0.17
N TYR A 45 -2.68 11.38 -0.83
CA TYR A 45 -2.07 10.12 -1.27
C TYR A 45 -1.70 9.21 -0.09
N LEU A 46 -1.17 9.78 1.00
CA LEU A 46 -0.89 9.02 2.23
C LEU A 46 -2.17 8.49 2.87
N VAL A 47 -3.21 9.33 2.97
CA VAL A 47 -4.51 8.90 3.52
C VAL A 47 -5.08 7.73 2.71
N MET A 48 -4.99 7.78 1.38
CA MET A 48 -5.41 6.68 0.53
C MET A 48 -4.57 5.43 0.76
N ALA A 49 -3.24 5.55 0.78
CA ALA A 49 -2.34 4.42 1.02
C ALA A 49 -2.57 3.74 2.38
N GLU A 50 -2.76 4.53 3.44
CA GLU A 50 -3.08 4.05 4.79
C GLU A 50 -4.45 3.38 4.85
N SER A 51 -5.47 3.97 4.20
CA SER A 51 -6.81 3.40 4.13
C SER A 51 -6.79 2.01 3.47
N TYR A 52 -6.09 1.88 2.34
CA TYR A 52 -5.91 0.59 1.67
C TYR A 52 -5.09 -0.42 2.49
N TYR A 53 -4.09 0.04 3.26
CA TYR A 53 -3.39 -0.84 4.18
C TYR A 53 -4.34 -1.40 5.25
N ASN A 54 -5.18 -0.54 5.84
CA ASN A 54 -6.15 -0.95 6.85
C ASN A 54 -7.21 -1.89 6.28
N ASP A 55 -7.71 -1.64 5.07
CA ASP A 55 -8.64 -2.54 4.38
C ASP A 55 -7.99 -3.92 4.14
N GLY A 56 -6.74 -3.94 3.67
CA GLY A 56 -6.03 -5.20 3.44
C GLY A 56 -5.81 -6.00 4.72
N VAL A 57 -5.51 -5.32 5.83
CA VAL A 57 -5.44 -5.94 7.17
C VAL A 57 -6.79 -6.49 7.59
N TYR A 58 -7.86 -5.70 7.41
CA TYR A 58 -9.22 -6.13 7.73
C TYR A 58 -9.62 -7.37 6.94
N PHE A 59 -9.42 -7.39 5.61
CA PHE A 59 -9.76 -8.55 4.77
C PHE A 59 -9.02 -9.83 5.20
N LEU A 60 -7.73 -9.70 5.55
CA LEU A 60 -6.95 -10.81 6.09
C LEU A 60 -7.48 -11.33 7.42
N GLU A 61 -7.70 -10.43 8.38
CA GLU A 61 -7.91 -10.79 9.79
C GLU A 61 -9.36 -11.12 10.11
N SER A 62 -10.32 -10.54 9.39
CA SER A 62 -11.76 -10.81 9.59
C SER A 62 -12.19 -12.13 8.96
N ASN A 63 -11.82 -12.38 7.70
CA ASN A 63 -12.45 -13.39 6.86
C ASN A 63 -11.44 -14.33 6.17
N GLY A 64 -10.13 -14.02 6.25
CA GLY A 64 -9.12 -14.70 5.44
C GLY A 64 -9.31 -14.46 3.95
N ASP A 65 -9.78 -13.27 3.55
CA ASP A 65 -9.97 -12.92 2.14
C ASP A 65 -8.64 -12.46 1.52
N TYR A 66 -7.82 -13.43 1.15
CA TYR A 66 -6.48 -13.20 0.60
C TYR A 66 -6.50 -12.44 -0.73
N VAL A 67 -7.55 -12.58 -1.54
CA VAL A 67 -7.64 -11.89 -2.84
C VAL A 67 -7.86 -10.41 -2.62
N ASN A 68 -8.88 -10.04 -1.83
CA ASN A 68 -9.15 -8.62 -1.56
C ASN A 68 -8.04 -7.98 -0.72
N ALA A 69 -7.40 -8.74 0.18
CA ALA A 69 -6.21 -8.28 0.87
C ALA A 69 -5.05 -7.93 -0.09
N LEU A 70 -4.74 -8.82 -1.04
CA LEU A 70 -3.69 -8.56 -2.03
C LEU A 70 -4.00 -7.32 -2.86
N VAL A 71 -5.27 -7.17 -3.30
CA VAL A 71 -5.72 -6.01 -4.06
C VAL A 71 -5.52 -4.74 -3.24
N ALA A 72 -5.99 -4.71 -1.99
CA ALA A 72 -5.86 -3.55 -1.13
C ALA A 72 -4.39 -3.16 -0.90
N PHE A 73 -3.53 -4.11 -0.54
CA PHE A 73 -2.09 -3.82 -0.38
C PHE A 73 -1.42 -3.35 -1.67
N SER A 74 -1.83 -3.88 -2.83
CA SER A 74 -1.31 -3.46 -4.13
C SER A 74 -1.73 -2.02 -4.47
N TYR A 75 -2.98 -1.65 -4.22
CA TYR A 75 -3.48 -0.29 -4.45
C TYR A 75 -2.86 0.72 -3.50
N GLY A 76 -2.72 0.38 -2.22
CA GLY A 76 -2.02 1.26 -1.28
C GLY A 76 -0.58 1.53 -1.70
N HIS A 77 0.12 0.50 -2.21
CA HIS A 77 1.47 0.68 -2.75
C HIS A 77 1.49 1.53 -4.04
N ALA A 78 0.46 1.41 -4.88
CA ALA A 78 0.34 2.21 -6.09
C ALA A 78 0.19 3.73 -5.78
N PHE A 79 -0.50 4.10 -4.69
CA PHE A 79 -0.56 5.51 -4.26
C PHE A 79 0.82 6.05 -3.85
N ILE A 80 1.61 5.26 -3.12
CA ILE A 80 2.98 5.68 -2.76
C ILE A 80 3.87 5.79 -4.00
N ASP A 81 3.86 4.78 -4.90
CA ASP A 81 4.64 4.81 -6.15
C ASP A 81 4.23 6.00 -7.04
N ALA A 82 2.94 6.30 -7.15
CA ALA A 82 2.46 7.46 -7.87
C ALA A 82 2.97 8.77 -7.26
N GLY A 83 2.98 8.89 -5.93
CA GLY A 83 3.51 10.07 -5.25
C GLY A 83 5.02 10.24 -5.42
N VAL A 84 5.79 9.15 -5.46
CA VAL A 84 7.23 9.18 -5.79
C VAL A 84 7.45 9.65 -7.23
N ARG A 85 6.69 9.11 -8.19
CA ARG A 85 6.79 9.50 -9.61
C ARG A 85 6.36 10.94 -9.87
N LEU A 86 5.37 11.43 -9.12
CA LEU A 86 4.93 12.82 -9.16
C LEU A 86 5.95 13.76 -8.50
N GLY A 87 6.86 13.23 -7.68
CA GLY A 87 7.87 14.00 -6.95
C GLY A 87 7.35 14.62 -5.65
N VAL A 88 6.21 14.15 -5.13
CA VAL A 88 5.67 14.61 -3.84
C VAL A 88 6.19 13.81 -2.64
N PHE A 89 6.76 12.62 -2.89
CA PHE A 89 7.40 11.79 -1.88
C PHE A 89 8.86 11.50 -2.21
N HIS A 90 9.67 11.35 -1.16
CA HIS A 90 10.98 10.73 -1.20
C HIS A 90 10.98 9.53 -0.24
N LEU A 91 11.33 8.35 -0.73
CA LEU A 91 11.52 7.15 0.10
C LEU A 91 12.99 7.07 0.50
N ARG A 92 13.28 6.66 1.74
CA ARG A 92 14.65 6.51 2.24
C ARG A 92 15.18 5.08 2.07
#